data_AF-A0A8H8T1W4-F1
#
_entry.id   AF-A0A8H8T1W4-F1
#
_cell.length_a   1.000
_cell.length_b   1.000
_cell.length_c   1.000
_cell.angle_alpha   90.00
_cell.angle_beta   90.00
_cell.angle_gamma   90.00
#
_symmetry.space_group_name_H-M   'P 1'
#
loop_
_entity.id
_entity.type
_entity.pdbx_description
1 polymer ?
#
loop_
_entity_poly.entity_id
_entity_poly.type
_entity_poly.pdbx_seq_one_letter_code
_entity_poly.pdbx_strand_id
1 'polypeptide(L)'
;MHPDPKRAKDWISHRLKWARSDPYSREQQADFAKWYAFGIWGDALCPGFEHEATATAAANPSYCNLPIFHQPHSLHVTPPNGYVSSDGHCFDCSNPARLQQAYHVVFVIDSSGSMDSGDRTPLSNTPVTTLLRGRCNNRYGAVLSALHSFWSTRETGNPNTQPRQDAYSVITFNNAPTTRVANDLSSTIDQLLSRLLRISASGGTNFNAALSHARTLIGTHWNNNRQASFQYS
;
A
#
# COMPACT_ATOMS: atom_id res chain seq x y z
N MET A 1 5.64 13.95 -43.95
CA MET A 1 5.86 12.61 -43.35
C MET A 1 4.79 12.39 -42.29
N HIS A 2 3.87 11.46 -42.49
CA HIS A 2 2.89 11.06 -41.48
C HIS A 2 3.44 9.87 -40.67
N PRO A 3 3.40 9.88 -39.33
CA PRO A 3 3.84 8.74 -38.55
C PRO A 3 2.88 7.55 -38.74
N ASP A 4 3.44 6.39 -39.10
CA ASP A 4 2.71 5.13 -39.22
C ASP A 4 2.67 4.43 -37.85
N PRO A 5 1.49 4.30 -37.21
CA PRO A 5 1.35 3.73 -35.87
C PRO A 5 1.52 2.20 -35.83
N LYS A 6 1.46 1.50 -36.96
CA LYS A 6 1.54 0.03 -37.01
C LYS A 6 2.96 -0.48 -37.22
N ARG A 7 3.90 0.41 -37.52
CA ARG A 7 5.31 0.04 -37.71
C ARG A 7 6.03 0.04 -36.36
N ALA A 8 6.66 -1.08 -36.02
CA ALA A 8 7.57 -1.14 -34.87
C ALA A 8 8.63 -0.05 -35.05
N LYS A 9 8.72 0.85 -34.06
CA LYS A 9 9.69 1.94 -34.08
C LYS A 9 11.06 1.34 -33.80
N ASP A 10 11.91 1.24 -34.82
CA ASP A 10 13.30 0.85 -34.59
C ASP A 10 14.07 2.02 -33.97
N TRP A 11 14.92 1.69 -32.99
CA TRP A 11 15.79 2.63 -32.27
C TRP A 11 16.68 3.45 -33.21
N ILE A 12 17.06 2.87 -34.35
CA ILE A 12 17.97 3.47 -35.34
C ILE A 12 17.30 4.68 -36.02
N SER A 13 16.02 4.56 -36.38
CA SER A 13 15.21 5.62 -37.01
C SER A 13 15.02 6.83 -36.09
N HIS A 14 14.82 6.58 -34.80
CA HIS A 14 14.56 7.65 -33.83
C HIS A 14 15.84 8.41 -33.47
N ARG A 15 16.95 7.70 -33.26
CA ARG A 15 18.29 8.30 -33.05
C ARG A 15 18.73 9.18 -34.22
N LEU A 16 18.57 8.71 -35.45
CA LEU A 16 18.97 9.46 -36.65
C LEU A 16 18.11 10.71 -36.89
N LYS A 17 16.82 10.66 -36.54
CA LYS A 17 15.92 11.82 -36.68
C LYS A 17 16.24 12.91 -35.66
N TRP A 18 16.50 12.52 -34.41
CA TRP A 18 16.83 13.45 -33.34
C TRP A 18 18.23 14.04 -33.54
N ALA A 19 19.25 13.24 -33.88
CA ALA A 19 20.59 13.75 -34.16
C ALA A 19 20.66 14.82 -35.28
N ARG A 20 19.67 14.88 -36.17
CA ARG A 20 19.59 15.86 -37.27
C ARG A 20 18.72 17.07 -36.97
N SER A 21 17.87 17.01 -35.94
CA SER A 21 16.81 18.01 -35.70
C SER A 21 16.62 18.31 -34.21
N ASP A 22 17.63 18.05 -33.39
CA ASP A 22 17.55 18.17 -31.94
C ASP A 22 17.37 19.66 -31.53
N PRO A 23 16.21 20.06 -30.99
CA PRO A 23 15.96 21.45 -30.61
C PRO A 23 16.60 21.83 -29.27
N TYR A 24 17.22 20.89 -28.56
CA TYR A 24 17.79 21.11 -27.23
C TYR A 24 19.23 21.65 -27.28
N SER A 25 19.64 22.40 -26.25
CA SER A 25 20.99 22.94 -26.15
C SER A 25 22.03 21.82 -25.96
N ARG A 26 23.33 22.10 -26.21
CA ARG A 26 24.40 21.10 -26.00
C ARG A 26 24.48 20.57 -24.57
N GLU A 27 24.15 21.40 -23.59
CA GLU A 27 24.09 21.01 -22.18
C GLU A 27 22.94 20.05 -21.91
N GLN A 28 21.74 20.35 -22.43
CA GLN A 28 20.58 19.45 -22.35
C GLN A 28 20.86 18.13 -23.08
N GLN A 29 21.49 18.17 -24.25
CA GLN A 29 21.89 16.97 -24.99
C GLN A 29 22.91 16.13 -24.21
N ALA A 30 23.87 16.76 -23.52
CA ALA A 30 24.83 16.07 -22.67
C ALA A 30 24.15 15.45 -21.44
N ASP A 31 23.14 16.12 -20.87
CA ASP A 31 22.34 15.56 -19.78
C ASP A 31 21.51 14.37 -20.28
N PHE A 32 20.76 14.49 -21.37
CA PHE A 32 20.05 13.36 -21.98
C PHE A 32 20.98 12.21 -22.39
N ALA A 33 22.21 12.51 -22.85
CA ALA A 33 23.20 11.48 -23.18
C ALA A 33 23.65 10.69 -21.94
N LYS A 34 23.63 11.26 -20.72
CA LYS A 34 23.87 10.49 -19.49
C LYS A 34 22.77 9.44 -19.25
N TRP A 35 21.53 9.72 -19.67
CA TRP A 35 20.43 8.75 -19.64
C TRP A 35 20.60 7.65 -20.70
N TYR A 36 21.14 8.00 -21.88
CA TYR A 36 21.26 7.07 -23.02
C TYR A 36 22.55 6.24 -23.08
N ALA A 37 23.68 6.76 -22.60
CA ALA A 37 25.00 6.13 -22.73
C ALA A 37 25.22 4.96 -21.75
N PHE A 38 24.43 4.89 -20.67
CA PHE A 38 24.56 3.87 -19.65
C PHE A 38 23.47 2.79 -19.68
N GLY A 39 22.33 3.00 -20.35
CA GLY A 39 21.27 1.97 -20.46
C GLY A 39 20.76 1.41 -19.11
N ILE A 40 21.01 2.09 -17.99
CA ILE A 40 20.91 1.52 -16.63
C ILE A 40 19.82 2.17 -15.77
N TRP A 41 19.11 3.19 -16.24
CA TRP A 41 18.12 3.86 -15.39
C TRP A 41 16.77 3.93 -16.09
N GLY A 42 15.87 3.01 -15.72
CA GLY A 42 14.45 3.10 -16.07
C GLY A 42 13.76 4.17 -15.23
N ASP A 43 12.74 4.84 -15.80
CA ASP A 43 11.95 5.90 -15.14
C ASP A 43 11.17 5.44 -13.89
N ALA A 44 11.25 4.15 -13.54
CA ALA A 44 10.67 3.60 -12.33
C ALA A 44 11.57 3.92 -11.13
N LEU A 45 11.05 4.74 -10.23
CA LEU A 45 11.67 5.12 -8.96
C LEU A 45 11.24 4.16 -7.84
N CYS A 46 12.19 3.82 -6.96
CA CYS A 46 11.88 3.14 -5.71
C CYS A 46 11.06 4.09 -4.82
N PRO A 47 9.92 3.65 -4.25
CA PRO A 47 9.09 4.48 -3.38
C PRO A 47 9.60 4.59 -1.94
N GLY A 48 10.84 4.14 -1.65
CA GLY A 48 11.45 4.24 -0.33
C GLY A 48 11.67 5.68 0.11
N PHE A 49 11.30 5.99 1.35
CA PHE A 49 11.48 7.32 1.95
C PHE A 49 12.96 7.69 2.12
N GLU A 50 13.85 6.69 2.18
CA GLU A 50 15.30 6.87 2.26
C GLU A 50 15.87 7.59 1.03
N HIS A 51 15.07 7.70 -0.03
CA HIS A 51 15.40 8.38 -1.27
C HIS A 51 14.93 9.83 -1.33
N GLU A 52 14.08 10.27 -0.40
CA GLU A 52 13.58 11.64 -0.34
C GLU A 52 14.63 12.60 0.25
N ALA A 53 14.48 13.90 -0.04
CA ALA A 53 15.31 14.92 0.56
C ALA A 53 15.02 15.05 2.07
N THR A 54 16.06 15.32 2.85
CA THR A 54 15.95 15.62 4.28
C THR A 54 16.33 17.08 4.53
N ALA A 55 16.15 17.57 5.76
CA ALA A 55 16.61 18.91 6.14
C ALA A 55 18.13 19.10 6.00
N THR A 56 18.90 18.01 6.02
CA THR A 56 20.36 18.01 6.03
C THR A 56 21.00 17.36 4.79
N ALA A 57 20.22 16.69 3.94
CA ALA A 57 20.69 15.99 2.76
C ALA A 57 19.74 16.17 1.58
N ALA A 58 20.30 16.33 0.37
CA ALA A 58 19.51 16.29 -0.86
C ALA A 58 18.92 14.90 -1.10
N ALA A 59 17.82 14.84 -1.86
CA ALA A 59 17.22 13.57 -2.28
C ALA A 59 18.25 12.69 -2.99
N ASN A 60 18.19 11.38 -2.71
CA ASN A 60 19.02 10.38 -3.38
C ASN A 60 18.15 9.27 -3.97
N PRO A 61 17.49 9.53 -5.12
CA PRO A 61 16.56 8.59 -5.74
C PRO A 61 17.24 7.28 -6.15
N SER A 62 16.59 6.15 -5.84
CA SER A 62 16.96 4.85 -6.42
C SER A 62 16.04 4.55 -7.59
N TYR A 63 16.63 4.16 -8.72
CA TYR A 63 15.93 3.86 -9.96
C TYR A 63 16.05 2.38 -10.30
N CYS A 64 15.13 1.90 -11.13
CA CYS A 64 15.20 0.55 -11.66
C CYS A 64 16.50 0.35 -12.46
N ASN A 65 17.26 -0.70 -12.14
CA ASN A 65 18.53 -1.04 -12.79
C ASN A 65 18.37 -1.80 -14.13
N LEU A 66 17.13 -1.99 -14.60
CA LEU A 66 16.81 -2.62 -15.88
C LEU A 66 16.57 -1.59 -17.00
N PRO A 67 16.69 -2.00 -18.28
CA PRO A 67 16.44 -1.11 -19.41
C PRO A 67 15.04 -0.53 -19.40
N ILE A 68 14.86 0.76 -19.70
CA ILE A 68 13.58 1.49 -19.66
C ILE A 68 12.37 0.74 -20.26
N PHE A 69 12.58 -0.03 -21.32
CA PHE A 69 11.59 -0.97 -21.86
C PHE A 69 12.06 -2.41 -21.61
N HIS A 70 11.68 -2.95 -20.45
CA HIS A 70 11.95 -4.34 -20.09
C HIS A 70 10.64 -5.09 -19.82
N GLN A 71 10.65 -6.41 -20.02
CA GLN A 71 9.59 -7.27 -19.48
C GLN A 71 9.72 -7.33 -17.95
N PRO A 72 8.63 -7.50 -17.19
CA PRO A 72 8.69 -7.67 -15.74
C PRO A 72 9.73 -8.72 -15.34
N HIS A 73 10.65 -8.35 -14.45
CA HIS A 73 11.64 -9.28 -13.95
C HIS A 73 11.00 -10.36 -13.07
N SER A 74 11.56 -11.56 -13.08
CA SER A 74 11.03 -12.67 -12.29
C SER A 74 11.19 -12.41 -10.80
N LEU A 75 10.09 -12.47 -10.05
CA LEU A 75 10.06 -12.35 -8.59
C LEU A 75 10.86 -13.46 -7.87
N HIS A 76 11.19 -14.54 -8.58
CA HIS A 76 11.95 -15.66 -8.02
C HIS A 76 13.45 -15.38 -7.89
N VAL A 77 13.97 -14.34 -8.54
CA VAL A 77 15.39 -13.97 -8.52
C VAL A 77 15.52 -12.70 -7.69
N THR A 78 15.93 -12.84 -6.43
CA THR A 78 16.16 -11.68 -5.56
C THR A 78 17.58 -11.16 -5.79
N PRO A 79 17.78 -9.86 -6.07
CA PRO A 79 19.11 -9.28 -6.19
C PRO A 79 19.86 -9.38 -4.84
N PRO A 80 21.19 -9.58 -4.84
CA PRO A 80 21.95 -9.79 -3.60
C PRO A 80 21.79 -8.68 -2.55
N ASN A 81 21.69 -7.42 -3.00
CA ASN A 81 21.57 -6.23 -2.15
C ASN A 81 20.33 -5.39 -2.49
N GLY A 82 19.30 -6.01 -3.07
CA GLY A 82 18.21 -5.30 -3.72
C GLY A 82 16.86 -6.01 -3.62
N TYR A 83 15.88 -5.54 -4.38
CA TYR A 83 14.58 -6.19 -4.49
C TYR A 83 13.96 -6.04 -5.88
N VAL A 84 13.04 -6.95 -6.19
CA VAL A 84 12.16 -6.84 -7.35
C VAL A 84 10.76 -6.43 -6.87
N SER A 85 10.22 -5.34 -7.39
CA SER A 85 8.85 -4.89 -7.13
C SER A 85 7.82 -5.84 -7.75
N SER A 86 6.57 -5.75 -7.31
CA SER A 86 5.49 -6.62 -7.79
C SER A 86 5.23 -6.55 -9.30
N ASP A 87 5.54 -5.42 -9.93
CA ASP A 87 5.45 -5.18 -11.38
C ASP A 87 6.76 -5.49 -12.12
N GLY A 88 7.79 -5.99 -11.42
CA GLY A 88 9.00 -6.54 -12.01
C GLY A 88 10.13 -5.54 -12.24
N HIS A 89 10.11 -4.37 -11.59
CA HIS A 89 11.26 -3.45 -11.55
C HIS A 89 12.27 -3.89 -10.49
N CYS A 90 13.55 -3.71 -10.76
CA CYS A 90 14.64 -4.22 -9.92
C CYS A 90 15.46 -3.04 -9.37
N PHE A 91 15.64 -3.01 -8.05
CA PHE A 91 16.32 -1.91 -7.35
C PHE A 91 17.45 -2.45 -6.48
N ASP A 92 18.55 -1.71 -6.37
CA ASP A 92 19.71 -2.05 -5.52
C ASP A 92 19.63 -1.46 -4.09
N CYS A 93 18.42 -1.06 -3.67
CA CYS A 93 18.12 -0.62 -2.32
C CYS A 93 17.31 -1.70 -1.58
N SER A 94 17.20 -1.55 -0.26
CA SER A 94 16.36 -2.43 0.53
C SER A 94 14.89 -2.27 0.13
N ASN A 95 14.12 -3.36 0.16
CA ASN A 95 12.70 -3.29 -0.19
C ASN A 95 11.97 -2.37 0.79
N PRO A 96 11.39 -1.23 0.36
CA PRO A 96 10.68 -0.32 1.25
C PRO A 96 9.46 -0.99 1.89
N ALA A 97 8.89 -2.02 1.26
CA ALA A 97 7.84 -2.83 1.87
C ALA A 97 8.30 -3.64 3.09
N ARG A 98 9.62 -3.85 3.24
CA ARG A 98 10.25 -4.56 4.37
C ARG A 98 10.89 -3.61 5.38
N LEU A 99 11.20 -2.37 5.00
CA LEU A 99 11.98 -1.45 5.83
C LEU A 99 11.14 -0.67 6.86
N GLN A 100 9.90 -0.30 6.55
CA GLN A 100 9.04 0.42 7.48
C GLN A 100 7.58 0.20 7.16
N GLN A 101 6.87 -0.52 8.02
CA GLN A 101 5.42 -0.62 7.92
C GLN A 101 4.78 -0.69 9.32
N ALA A 102 5.06 0.29 10.17
CA ALA A 102 4.22 0.57 11.33
C ALA A 102 3.12 1.54 10.90
N TYR A 103 2.04 1.06 10.29
CA TYR A 103 0.92 1.91 9.88
C TYR A 103 -0.07 2.14 11.03
N HIS A 104 -0.81 3.24 10.94
CA HIS A 104 -2.08 3.37 11.64
C HIS A 104 -3.21 3.02 10.66
N VAL A 105 -3.70 1.79 10.71
CA VAL A 105 -4.78 1.35 9.82
C VAL A 105 -6.13 1.56 10.52
N VAL A 106 -6.98 2.37 9.90
CA VAL A 106 -8.31 2.69 10.42
C VAL A 106 -9.38 2.05 9.56
N PHE A 107 -10.15 1.12 10.14
CA PHE A 107 -11.29 0.49 9.50
C PHE A 107 -12.57 1.23 9.87
N VAL A 108 -13.34 1.63 8.87
CA VAL A 108 -14.65 2.27 9.05
C VAL A 108 -15.71 1.35 8.44
N ILE A 109 -16.47 0.68 9.30
CA ILE A 109 -17.34 -0.44 8.94
C ILE A 109 -18.80 -0.02 9.05
N ASP A 110 -19.53 -0.13 7.94
CA ASP A 110 -20.97 0.05 7.94
C ASP A 110 -21.64 -1.06 8.75
N SER A 111 -22.53 -0.67 9.65
CA SER A 111 -23.35 -1.52 10.50
C SER A 111 -24.84 -1.14 10.43
N SER A 112 -25.24 -0.44 9.36
CA SER A 112 -26.63 -0.09 9.06
C SER A 112 -27.54 -1.31 8.95
N GLY A 113 -28.86 -1.11 9.01
CA GLY A 113 -29.82 -2.21 8.92
C GLY A 113 -29.68 -3.06 7.65
N SER A 114 -29.19 -2.48 6.55
CA SER A 114 -28.95 -3.23 5.30
C SER A 114 -27.85 -4.29 5.45
N MET A 115 -26.96 -4.14 6.43
CA MET A 115 -25.88 -5.08 6.74
C MET A 115 -26.35 -6.33 7.51
N ASP A 116 -27.61 -6.35 7.98
CA ASP A 116 -28.23 -7.55 8.55
C ASP A 116 -28.79 -8.51 7.48
N SER A 117 -28.74 -8.14 6.19
CA SER A 117 -29.17 -9.02 5.10
C SER A 117 -28.30 -10.28 5.01
N GLY A 118 -28.95 -11.44 4.85
CA GLY A 118 -28.31 -12.75 4.73
C GLY A 118 -27.91 -13.17 3.31
N ASP A 119 -28.03 -12.28 2.32
CA ASP A 119 -27.66 -12.57 0.92
C ASP A 119 -26.15 -12.73 0.70
N ARG A 120 -25.34 -12.19 1.62
CA ARG A 120 -23.91 -12.48 1.75
C ARG A 120 -23.64 -12.93 3.17
N THR A 121 -22.78 -13.92 3.32
CA THR A 121 -22.47 -14.54 4.62
C THR A 121 -20.95 -14.62 4.81
N PRO A 122 -20.46 -14.83 6.05
CA PRO A 122 -19.06 -15.14 6.30
C PRO A 122 -18.51 -16.22 5.37
N LEU A 123 -17.24 -16.07 4.96
CA LEU A 123 -16.54 -17.03 4.12
C LEU A 123 -16.55 -18.41 4.79
N SER A 124 -16.77 -19.46 4.00
CA SER A 124 -16.72 -20.84 4.48
C SER A 124 -15.27 -21.29 4.72
N ASN A 125 -15.10 -22.27 5.61
CA ASN A 125 -13.83 -22.96 5.83
C ASN A 125 -12.68 -22.05 6.30
N THR A 126 -12.99 -21.04 7.11
CA THR A 126 -11.99 -20.21 7.80
C THR A 126 -11.99 -20.51 9.30
N PRO A 127 -10.91 -20.20 10.04
CA PRO A 127 -10.85 -20.41 11.49
C PRO A 127 -11.98 -19.75 12.28
N VAL A 128 -12.53 -18.63 11.77
CA VAL A 128 -13.57 -17.85 12.46
C VAL A 128 -14.99 -18.09 11.91
N THR A 129 -15.17 -18.96 10.92
CA THR A 129 -16.46 -19.18 10.27
C THR A 129 -17.55 -19.59 11.26
N THR A 130 -17.28 -20.54 12.15
CA THR A 130 -18.28 -21.03 13.13
C THR A 130 -18.71 -19.91 14.09
N LEU A 131 -17.75 -19.12 14.58
CA LEU A 131 -18.01 -17.98 15.47
C LEU A 131 -18.88 -16.93 14.77
N LEU A 132 -18.51 -16.53 13.55
CA LEU A 132 -19.22 -15.50 12.79
C LEU A 132 -20.62 -15.95 12.39
N ARG A 133 -20.80 -17.20 11.96
CA ARG A 133 -22.13 -17.73 11.62
C ARG A 133 -23.03 -17.85 12.85
N GLY A 134 -22.48 -18.11 14.03
CA GLY A 134 -23.26 -18.15 15.27
C GLY A 134 -23.72 -16.79 15.78
N ARG A 135 -23.10 -15.68 15.34
CA ARG A 135 -23.36 -14.32 15.87
C ARG A 135 -23.89 -13.34 14.83
N CYS A 136 -23.43 -13.44 13.58
CA CYS A 136 -23.69 -12.50 12.50
C CYS A 136 -23.60 -13.21 11.14
N ASN A 137 -24.49 -14.16 10.85
CA ASN A 137 -24.53 -14.84 9.55
C ASN A 137 -25.17 -13.98 8.45
N ASN A 138 -24.57 -12.83 8.17
CA ASN A 138 -25.09 -11.80 7.27
C ASN A 138 -23.95 -10.98 6.64
N ARG A 139 -24.28 -9.94 5.88
CA ARG A 139 -23.31 -9.05 5.21
C ARG A 139 -22.29 -8.48 6.19
N TYR A 140 -22.71 -8.09 7.39
CA TYR A 140 -21.79 -7.60 8.42
C TYR A 140 -20.77 -8.68 8.82
N GLY A 141 -21.21 -9.91 9.04
CA GLY A 141 -20.29 -11.03 9.28
C GLY A 141 -19.38 -11.34 8.10
N ALA A 142 -19.83 -11.15 6.86
CA ALA A 142 -18.97 -11.27 5.68
C ALA A 142 -17.83 -10.24 5.70
N VAL A 143 -18.12 -8.99 6.11
CA VAL A 143 -17.08 -7.96 6.31
C VAL A 143 -16.11 -8.35 7.42
N LEU A 144 -16.60 -8.87 8.55
CA LEU A 144 -15.73 -9.35 9.63
C LEU A 144 -14.83 -10.51 9.20
N SER A 145 -15.33 -11.39 8.33
CA SER A 145 -14.53 -12.47 7.72
C SER A 145 -13.38 -11.90 6.88
N ALA A 146 -13.65 -10.88 6.05
CA ALA A 146 -12.62 -10.23 5.23
C ALA A 146 -11.60 -9.48 6.10
N LEU A 147 -12.06 -8.83 7.18
CA LEU A 147 -11.20 -8.13 8.12
C LEU A 147 -10.25 -9.09 8.85
N HIS A 148 -10.76 -10.24 9.30
CA HIS A 148 -9.92 -11.28 9.88
C HIS A 148 -8.84 -11.76 8.90
N SER A 149 -9.21 -12.05 7.64
CA SER A 149 -8.23 -12.42 6.61
C SER A 149 -7.16 -11.35 6.40
N PHE A 150 -7.55 -10.06 6.36
CA PHE A 150 -6.59 -8.96 6.25
C PHE A 150 -5.59 -8.97 7.41
N TRP A 151 -6.07 -9.05 8.65
CA TRP A 151 -5.19 -9.08 9.82
C TRP A 151 -4.27 -10.30 9.82
N SER A 152 -4.79 -11.49 9.50
CA SER A 152 -3.99 -12.71 9.42
C SER A 152 -2.89 -12.58 8.37
N THR A 153 -3.18 -12.06 7.19
CA THR A 153 -2.17 -11.88 6.13
C THR A 153 -1.08 -10.90 6.55
N ARG A 154 -1.42 -9.80 7.24
CA ARG A 154 -0.42 -8.85 7.75
C ARG A 154 0.45 -9.43 8.85
N GLU A 155 -0.09 -10.28 9.72
CA GLU A 155 0.72 -10.98 10.73
C GLU A 155 1.65 -12.02 10.08
N THR A 156 1.20 -12.79 9.08
CA THR A 156 2.06 -13.75 8.35
C THR A 156 3.13 -13.09 7.48
N GLY A 157 2.88 -11.85 7.04
CA GLY A 157 3.81 -11.07 6.24
C GLY A 157 4.94 -10.44 7.06
N ASN A 158 4.98 -10.63 8.38
CA ASN A 158 6.06 -10.19 9.24
C ASN A 158 7.07 -11.36 9.43
N PRO A 159 8.18 -11.42 8.67
CA PRO A 159 9.12 -12.54 8.70
C PRO A 159 9.94 -12.62 9.99
N ASN A 160 9.92 -11.56 10.79
CA ASN A 160 10.54 -11.55 12.11
C ASN A 160 9.44 -11.82 13.14
N THR A 161 9.73 -12.63 14.16
CA THR A 161 8.89 -12.89 15.35
C THR A 161 8.61 -11.64 16.20
N GLN A 162 8.68 -10.46 15.60
CA GLN A 162 8.41 -9.19 16.23
C GLN A 162 6.91 -8.99 16.44
N PRO A 163 6.52 -8.35 17.56
CA PRO A 163 5.13 -7.97 17.80
C PRO A 163 4.59 -7.11 16.65
N ARG A 164 3.27 -7.17 16.45
CA ARG A 164 2.56 -6.39 15.43
C ARG A 164 3.00 -4.92 15.48
N GLN A 165 3.50 -4.41 14.35
CA GLN A 165 3.94 -3.03 14.23
C GLN A 165 2.80 -2.07 13.87
N ASP A 166 1.75 -2.57 13.20
CA ASP A 166 0.57 -1.80 12.87
C ASP A 166 -0.31 -1.52 14.10
N ALA A 167 -0.74 -0.27 14.22
CA ALA A 167 -1.81 0.10 15.12
C ALA A 167 -3.15 0.02 14.41
N TYR A 168 -4.10 -0.70 14.99
CA TYR A 168 -5.44 -0.84 14.45
C TYR A 168 -6.44 0.04 15.18
N SER A 169 -7.32 0.66 14.40
CA SER A 169 -8.52 1.30 14.91
C SER A 169 -9.70 0.83 14.11
N VAL A 170 -10.82 0.60 14.77
CA VAL A 170 -12.05 0.13 14.12
C VAL A 170 -13.19 0.99 14.61
N ILE A 171 -13.88 1.60 13.64
CA ILE A 171 -15.07 2.40 13.83
C ILE A 171 -16.21 1.62 13.18
N THR A 172 -17.26 1.33 13.93
CA THR A 172 -18.53 0.85 13.37
C THR A 172 -19.49 2.02 13.31
N PHE A 173 -20.28 2.17 12.25
CA PHE A 173 -21.26 3.25 12.18
C PHE A 173 -22.59 2.79 11.59
N ASN A 174 -23.64 3.52 11.93
CA ASN A 174 -24.93 3.50 11.25
C ASN A 174 -25.37 4.96 11.03
N ASN A 175 -26.26 5.48 11.87
CA ASN A 175 -26.59 6.91 11.94
C ASN A 175 -25.47 7.73 12.61
N ALA A 176 -24.69 7.10 13.50
CA ALA A 176 -23.55 7.72 14.18
C ALA A 176 -22.37 6.75 14.30
N PRO A 177 -21.12 7.24 14.30
CA PRO A 177 -19.94 6.41 14.48
C PRO A 177 -19.73 6.00 15.93
N THR A 178 -19.15 4.82 16.13
CA THR A 178 -18.72 4.30 17.43
C THR A 178 -17.34 3.67 17.28
N THR A 179 -16.37 4.15 18.06
CA THR A 179 -15.04 3.54 18.13
C THR A 179 -15.12 2.24 18.92
N ARG A 180 -14.72 1.12 18.30
CA ARG A 180 -14.62 -0.20 18.92
C ARG A 180 -13.20 -0.54 19.35
N VAL A 181 -12.24 -0.07 18.57
CA VAL A 181 -10.81 -0.22 18.80
C VAL A 181 -10.15 1.12 18.45
N ALA A 182 -9.27 1.60 19.31
CA ALA A 182 -8.53 2.85 19.10
C ALA A 182 -7.04 2.59 19.28
N ASN A 183 -6.26 2.87 18.23
CA ASN A 183 -4.80 2.83 18.20
C ASN A 183 -4.19 1.62 18.93
N ASP A 184 -4.70 0.42 18.64
CA ASP A 184 -4.35 -0.80 19.35
C ASP A 184 -3.18 -1.52 18.67
N LEU A 185 -2.09 -1.74 19.40
CA LEU A 185 -0.89 -2.43 18.91
C LEU A 185 -0.73 -3.85 19.46
N SER A 186 -1.52 -4.25 20.45
CA SER A 186 -1.22 -5.42 21.28
C SER A 186 -2.32 -6.48 21.33
N SER A 187 -3.58 -6.12 21.05
CA SER A 187 -4.68 -7.08 21.07
C SER A 187 -4.47 -8.15 20.00
N THR A 188 -4.70 -9.42 20.32
CA THR A 188 -4.67 -10.50 19.33
C THR A 188 -5.79 -10.32 18.29
N ILE A 189 -5.68 -10.97 17.12
CA ILE A 189 -6.73 -10.97 16.10
C ILE A 189 -8.09 -11.38 16.69
N ASP A 190 -8.12 -12.41 17.54
CA ASP A 190 -9.36 -12.86 18.20
C ASP A 190 -9.93 -11.81 19.16
N GLN A 191 -9.07 -11.12 19.91
CA GLN A 191 -9.48 -10.03 20.81
C GLN A 191 -10.06 -8.86 20.00
N LEU A 192 -9.41 -8.48 18.89
CA LEU A 192 -9.91 -7.45 17.99
C LEU A 192 -11.25 -7.84 17.39
N LEU A 193 -11.38 -9.08 16.90
CA LEU A 193 -12.62 -9.58 16.32
C LEU A 193 -13.76 -9.62 17.35
N SER A 194 -13.48 -10.06 18.58
CA SER A 194 -14.48 -10.14 19.65
C SER A 194 -15.12 -8.78 19.98
N ARG A 195 -14.35 -7.69 19.90
CA ARG A 195 -14.86 -6.31 20.11
C ARG A 195 -15.82 -5.84 19.01
N LEU A 196 -15.87 -6.55 17.88
CA LEU A 196 -16.70 -6.21 16.72
C LEU A 196 -17.94 -7.09 16.57
N LEU A 197 -18.07 -8.15 17.37
CA LEU A 197 -19.24 -9.03 17.35
C LEU A 197 -20.47 -8.26 17.85
N ARG A 198 -21.21 -7.66 16.92
CA ARG A 198 -22.44 -6.92 17.17
C ARG A 198 -23.64 -7.85 17.02
N ILE A 199 -24.63 -7.70 17.92
CA ILE A 199 -25.81 -8.56 17.95
C ILE A 199 -26.98 -8.02 17.10
N SER A 200 -26.89 -6.80 16.55
CA SER A 200 -27.97 -6.26 15.71
C SER A 200 -27.51 -5.13 14.81
N ALA A 201 -27.59 -5.29 13.48
CA ALA A 201 -27.45 -4.17 12.55
C ALA A 201 -28.73 -3.31 12.57
N SER A 202 -28.62 -1.98 12.48
CA SER A 202 -29.79 -1.11 12.66
C SER A 202 -29.55 0.30 12.13
N GLY A 203 -30.63 1.00 11.79
CA GLY A 203 -30.57 2.39 11.33
C GLY A 203 -30.11 2.56 9.88
N GLY A 204 -29.97 3.82 9.48
CA GLY A 204 -29.46 4.22 8.16
C GLY A 204 -27.93 4.34 8.16
N THR A 205 -27.41 5.11 7.20
CA THR A 205 -25.98 5.35 7.02
C THR A 205 -25.67 6.84 7.09
N ASN A 206 -24.60 7.20 7.78
CA ASN A 206 -24.04 8.55 7.78
C ASN A 206 -22.52 8.50 7.60
N PHE A 207 -22.10 8.39 6.34
CA PHE A 207 -20.68 8.36 5.98
C PHE A 207 -19.95 9.64 6.35
N ASN A 208 -20.60 10.80 6.28
CA ASN A 208 -19.97 12.07 6.63
C ASN A 208 -19.57 12.11 8.11
N ALA A 209 -20.46 11.67 9.00
CA ALA A 209 -20.15 11.54 10.42
C ALA A 209 -19.03 10.52 10.66
N ALA A 210 -19.08 9.37 9.96
CA ALA A 210 -18.07 8.32 10.09
C ALA A 210 -16.67 8.78 9.65
N LEU A 211 -16.56 9.47 8.51
CA LEU A 211 -15.29 10.00 8.00
C LEU A 211 -14.75 11.14 8.86
N SER A 212 -15.62 12.03 9.35
CA SER A 212 -15.22 13.11 10.26
C SER A 212 -14.67 12.55 11.58
N HIS A 213 -15.30 11.48 12.09
CA HIS A 213 -14.83 10.79 13.29
C HIS A 213 -13.51 10.05 13.05
N ALA A 214 -13.36 9.39 11.90
CA ALA A 214 -12.10 8.75 11.50
C ALA A 214 -10.96 9.77 11.40
N ARG A 215 -11.21 10.94 10.79
CA ARG A 215 -10.24 12.04 10.74
C ARG A 215 -9.81 12.48 12.13
N THR A 216 -10.76 12.66 13.04
CA THR A 216 -10.48 13.03 14.44
C THR A 216 -9.61 11.97 15.11
N LEU A 217 -9.96 10.69 14.94
CA LEU A 217 -9.25 9.57 15.52
C LEU A 217 -7.81 9.43 14.99
N ILE A 218 -7.60 9.67 13.69
CA ILE A 218 -6.26 9.74 13.06
C ILE A 218 -5.46 10.91 13.67
N GLY A 219 -6.07 12.09 13.78
CA GLY A 219 -5.41 13.26 14.37
C GLY A 219 -5.02 13.05 15.83
N THR A 220 -5.90 12.47 16.64
CA THR A 220 -5.66 12.19 18.07
C THR A 220 -4.54 11.18 18.30
N HIS A 221 -4.41 10.19 17.43
CA HIS A 221 -3.39 9.13 17.55
C HIS A 221 -2.26 9.27 16.53
N TRP A 222 -2.10 10.48 15.98
CA TRP A 222 -0.99 10.79 15.10
C TRP A 222 0.33 10.55 15.81
N ASN A 223 1.23 9.81 15.17
CA ASN A 223 2.52 9.46 15.73
C ASN A 223 3.61 9.67 14.68
N ASN A 224 4.48 10.66 14.92
CA ASN A 224 5.61 10.98 14.04
C ASN A 224 6.63 9.83 13.93
N ASN A 225 6.70 8.92 14.90
CA ASN A 225 7.58 7.76 14.85
C ASN A 225 7.10 6.67 13.87
N ARG A 226 5.91 6.83 13.27
CA ARG A 226 5.40 6.01 12.15
C ARG A 226 5.77 6.58 10.78
N GLN A 227 6.32 7.79 10.74
CA GLN A 227 7.17 8.19 9.64
C GLN A 227 8.55 7.59 9.91
N ALA A 228 9.31 7.40 8.84
CA ALA A 228 10.71 7.12 8.97
C ALA A 228 11.37 8.06 9.98
N SER A 229 12.00 7.49 11.00
CA SER A 229 12.65 8.26 12.04
C SER A 229 13.71 9.18 11.42
N PHE A 230 13.40 10.48 11.36
CA PHE A 230 14.40 11.54 11.33
C PHE A 230 14.95 11.65 12.75
N GLN A 231 16.12 11.07 13.00
CA GLN A 231 16.85 11.39 14.23
C GLN A 231 17.68 12.65 14.00
N TYR A 232 17.23 13.74 14.61
CA TYR A 232 18.08 14.89 14.86
C TYR A 232 19.00 14.56 16.05
N SER A 233 20.29 14.51 15.78
CA SER A 233 21.37 14.74 16.76
C SER A 233 22.63 15.13 16.01
#